data_AF-A0A7C3EAR6-F1
#
_entry.id   AF-A0A7C3EAR6-F1
#
_cell.length_a   1.000
_cell.length_b   1.000
_cell.length_c   1.000
_cell.angle_alpha   90.00
_cell.angle_beta   90.00
_cell.angle_gamma   90.00
#
_symmetry.space_group_name_H-M   'P 1'
#
loop_
_entity.id
_entity.type
_entity.pdbx_description
1 polymer ?
#
loop_
_entity_poly.entity_id
_entity_poly.type
_entity_poly.pdbx_seq_one_letter_code
_entity_poly.pdbx_strand_id
1 'polypeptide(L)' 'MGGIAGRRQEDRQAFTERIENGELTLEEVEFIRAIDRYKRKYDRPFPSWSEVLLILKQLGYTKDSI' A
#
# COMPACT_ATOMS: atom_id res chain seq x y z
N MET A 1 -3.89 25.30 -7.53
CA MET A 1 -3.87 24.92 -6.10
C MET A 1 -4.50 23.54 -5.97
N GLY A 2 -3.69 22.48 -6.02
CA GLY A 2 -4.19 21.09 -5.96
C GLY A 2 -4.65 20.75 -4.54
N GLY A 3 -5.95 20.49 -4.36
CA GLY A 3 -6.49 19.99 -3.09
C GLY A 3 -6.00 18.58 -2.77
N ILE A 4 -6.40 18.03 -1.62
CA ILE A 4 -6.08 16.66 -1.16
C ILE A 4 -6.46 15.60 -2.22
N ALA A 5 -7.46 15.87 -3.07
CA ALA A 5 -7.83 15.00 -4.18
C ALA A 5 -6.80 14.98 -5.33
N GLY A 6 -6.17 16.12 -5.65
CA GLY A 6 -5.14 16.21 -6.70
C GLY A 6 -3.88 15.43 -6.31
N ARG A 7 -3.42 15.59 -5.06
CA ARG A 7 -2.28 14.83 -4.52
C ARG A 7 -2.49 13.32 -4.59
N ARG A 8 -3.71 12.84 -4.32
CA ARG A 8 -4.04 11.40 -4.41
C ARG A 8 -3.97 10.85 -5.84
N GLN A 9 -4.22 11.68 -6.85
CA GLN A 9 -4.11 11.28 -8.25
C GLN A 9 -2.64 11.21 -8.69
N GLU A 10 -1.85 12.21 -8.30
CA GLU A 10 -0.40 12.27 -8.52
C GLU A 10 0.30 11.05 -7.90
N ASP A 11 -0.02 10.71 -6.64
CA ASP A 11 0.54 9.54 -5.94
C ASP A 11 0.26 8.21 -6.69
N ARG A 12 -0.92 8.08 -7.31
CA ARG A 12 -1.28 6.89 -8.09
C ARG A 12 -0.54 6.80 -9.41
N GLN A 13 -0.35 7.94 -10.08
CA GLN A 13 0.41 8.01 -11.33
C GLN A 13 1.87 7.65 -11.07
N ALA A 14 2.48 8.26 -10.06
CA ALA A 14 3.84 7.93 -9.64
C ALA A 14 4.00 6.44 -9.28
N PHE A 15 3.06 5.86 -8.53
CA PHE A 15 3.10 4.42 -8.25
C PHE A 15 3.04 3.56 -9.52
N THR A 16 2.24 3.94 -10.50
CA THR A 16 2.10 3.21 -11.77
C THR A 16 3.39 3.29 -12.58
N GLU A 17 3.97 4.47 -12.69
CA GLU A 17 5.26 4.70 -13.36
C GLU A 17 6.38 3.84 -12.74
N ARG A 18 6.44 3.77 -11.39
CA ARG A 18 7.41 2.92 -10.69
C ARG A 18 7.26 1.43 -11.00
N ILE A 19 6.03 0.95 -11.24
CA ILE A 19 5.79 -0.44 -11.69
C ILE A 19 6.32 -0.62 -13.11
N GLU A 20 5.98 0.29 -14.03
CA GLU A 20 6.36 0.22 -15.44
C GLU A 20 7.87 0.30 -15.63
N ASN A 21 8.56 1.10 -14.81
CA ASN A 21 10.02 1.19 -14.77
C ASN A 21 10.70 -0.02 -14.11
N GLY A 22 9.95 -0.95 -13.52
CA GLY A 22 10.49 -2.10 -12.81
C GLY A 22 11.19 -1.74 -11.49
N GLU A 23 10.86 -0.59 -10.90
CA GLU A 23 11.44 -0.11 -9.63
C GLU A 23 10.83 -0.79 -8.40
N LEU A 24 9.78 -1.57 -8.60
CA LEU A 24 9.08 -2.31 -7.56
C LEU A 24 9.06 -3.80 -7.90
N THR A 25 9.39 -4.62 -6.92
CA THR A 25 9.16 -6.06 -6.95
C THR A 25 7.67 -6.37 -6.92
N LEU A 26 7.29 -7.58 -7.35
CA LEU A 26 5.90 -8.04 -7.28
C LEU A 26 5.35 -8.02 -5.85
N GLU A 27 6.18 -8.37 -4.87
CA GLU A 27 5.83 -8.36 -3.45
C GLU A 27 5.51 -6.94 -2.95
N GLU A 28 6.33 -5.96 -3.31
CA GLU A 28 6.08 -4.56 -2.94
C GLU A 28 4.79 -4.03 -3.58
N VAL A 29 4.53 -4.38 -4.85
CA VAL A 29 3.29 -4.02 -5.54
C VAL A 29 2.07 -4.63 -4.85
N GLU A 30 2.15 -5.90 -4.47
CA GLU A 30 1.08 -6.58 -3.77
C GLU A 30 0.82 -5.97 -2.39
N PHE A 31 1.87 -5.69 -1.63
CA PHE A 31 1.78 -5.04 -0.32
C PHE A 31 1.12 -3.66 -0.40
N ILE A 32 1.58 -2.80 -1.32
CA ILE A 32 1.02 -1.46 -1.51
C ILE A 32 -0.45 -1.53 -1.92
N ARG A 33 -0.82 -2.45 -2.83
CA ARG A 33 -2.22 -2.68 -3.21
C ARG A 33 -3.06 -3.18 -2.04
N ALA A 34 -2.52 -4.03 -1.17
CA ALA A 34 -3.22 -4.50 0.03
C ALA A 34 -3.48 -3.37 1.03
N ILE A 35 -2.50 -2.49 1.23
CA ILE A 35 -2.64 -1.27 2.05
C ILE A 35 -3.76 -0.38 1.48
N ASP A 36 -3.74 -0.10 0.17
CA ASP A 36 -4.75 0.73 -0.48
C ASP A 36 -6.16 0.13 -0.41
N ARG A 37 -6.30 -1.20 -0.56
CA ARG A 37 -7.56 -1.91 -0.31
C ARG A 37 -8.04 -1.74 1.13
N TYR A 38 -7.15 -1.88 2.11
CA TYR A 38 -7.47 -1.69 3.53
C TYR A 38 -8.01 -0.28 3.80
N LYS A 39 -7.29 0.75 3.31
CA LYS A 39 -7.67 2.16 3.49
C LYS A 39 -9.09 2.44 2.99
N ARG A 40 -9.45 1.93 1.81
CA ARG A 40 -10.79 2.11 1.22
C ARG A 40 -11.87 1.31 1.94
N LYS A 41 -11.55 0.07 2.33
CA LYS A 41 -12.52 -0.82 2.99
C LYS A 41 -12.94 -0.30 4.36
N TYR A 42 -12.02 0.31 5.11
CA TYR A 42 -12.24 0.73 6.49
C TYR A 42 -12.30 2.25 6.68
N ASP A 43 -12.34 3.02 5.59
CA ASP A 43 -12.24 4.49 5.58
C ASP A 43 -11.08 5.00 6.47
N ARG A 44 -9.94 4.31 6.39
CA ARG A 44 -8.78 4.49 7.27
C ARG A 44 -7.59 5.02 6.45
N PRO A 45 -7.45 6.34 6.25
CA PRO A 45 -6.38 6.90 5.43
C PRO A 45 -4.98 6.69 6.02
N PHE A 46 -4.88 6.42 7.32
CA PHE A 46 -3.61 6.12 8.00
C PHE A 46 -3.79 4.89 8.89
N PRO A 47 -3.53 3.69 8.35
CA PRO A 47 -3.48 2.47 9.16
C PRO A 47 -2.40 2.59 10.23
N SER A 48 -2.71 2.15 11.44
CA SER A 48 -1.76 1.94 12.52
C SER A 48 -0.83 0.77 12.20
N TRP A 49 0.31 0.68 12.88
CA TRP A 49 1.25 -0.44 12.71
C TRP A 49 0.63 -1.80 13.04
N SER A 50 -0.34 -1.86 13.96
CA SER A 50 -1.10 -3.08 14.24
C SER A 50 -1.96 -3.52 13.04
N GLU A 51 -2.56 -2.57 12.33
CA GLU A 51 -3.33 -2.85 11.12
C GLU A 51 -2.41 -3.22 9.95
N VAL A 52 -1.25 -2.56 9.83
CA VAL A 52 -0.22 -2.94 8.85
C VAL A 52 0.26 -4.38 9.10
N LEU A 53 0.51 -4.75 10.35
CA LEU A 53 0.89 -6.12 10.71
C LEU A 53 -0.22 -7.13 10.36
N LEU A 54 -1.49 -6.75 10.53
CA LEU A 54 -2.62 -7.59 10.12
C LEU A 54 -2.62 -7.81 8.58
N ILE A 55 -2.38 -6.76 7.81
CA ILE A 55 -2.30 -6.84 6.34
C ILE A 55 -1.14 -7.75 5.92
N LEU A 56 0.04 -7.59 6.54
CA LEU A 56 1.19 -8.46 6.28
C LEU A 56 0.85 -9.93 6.57
N LYS A 57 0.21 -10.22 7.71
CA LYS A 57 -0.25 -11.58 8.04
C LYS A 57 -1.23 -12.14 7.01
N GLN A 58 -2.13 -11.30 6.47
CA GLN A 58 -3.06 -11.70 5.40
C GLN A 58 -2.37 -12.00 4.07
N LEU A 59 -1.21 -11.37 3.82
CA LEU A 59 -0.36 -11.66 2.66
C LEU A 59 0.55 -12.88 2.87
N GLY A 60 0.52 -13.50 4.05
CA GLY A 60 1.30 -14.69 4.35
C GLY A 60 2.60 -14.42 5.10
N TYR A 61 2.83 -13.20 5.60
CA TYR A 61 3.94 -12.95 6.53
C TYR A 61 3.78 -13.84 7.77
N THR A 62 4.76 -14.72 7.98
CA THR A 62 4.91 -15.52 9.18
C THR A 62 6.14 -15.06 9.93
N LYS A 63 6.01 -14.87 11.24
CA LYS A 63 7.17 -14.58 12.08
C LYS A 63 7.93 -15.88 12.28
N ASP A 64 9.12 -15.98 11.71
CA ASP A 64 10.00 -17.11 12.04
C ASP A 64 10.40 -17.08 13.52
N SER A 65 10.64 -18.27 14.06
CA SER A 65 11.22 -18.37 15.40
C SER A 65 12.70 -18.05 15.25
N ILE A 66 13.07 -16.81 15.56
CA ILE A 66 14.46 -16.43 15.82
C ILE A 66 14.89 -17.10 17.12
#